data_AF-A0A1R0X2Q8-F1
#
_entry.id   AF-A0A1R0X2Q8-F1
#
_cell.length_a   1.000
_cell.length_b   1.000
_cell.length_c   1.000
_cell.angle_alpha   90.00
_cell.angle_beta   90.00
_cell.angle_gamma   90.00
#
_symmetry.space_group_name_H-M   'P 1'
#
loop_
_entity.id
_entity.type
_entity.pdbx_description
1 polymer ?
#
loop_
_entity_poly.entity_id
_entity_poly.type
_entity_poly.pdbx_seq_one_letter_code
_entity_poly.pdbx_strand_id
1 'polypeptide(L)'
;MLRVYSARPYVILTMRRAIILAEFKTLIDAETGEITNAAILADGDRIITANQAEACARKLTRGPEFTITQMSNIDEVIERVSDKHCGYLLYLQCFVNYSAILENPNKTAMSREDIMRTLRIGRTTAHHFLKEMTEAGVITEEADTYRLNPRYHFQGKTDNTAVIKTFVAKVKALYSEVNAKDLGFVYKLLRHVHLETNTICANPYERDVENTLPLTKEDIARLTGVTEKSVYTKLRNLRFGDQYVFAEVIYGNARYYKINPFIFYRKNGQPDATLREMFSIRNNFAKRSA
;
A
#
# COMPACT_ATOMS: atom_id res chain seq x y z
N MET A 1 -0.70 29.18 -20.62
CA MET A 1 -1.67 30.29 -20.84
C MET A 1 -2.16 30.75 -19.47
N LEU A 2 -1.88 31.98 -19.05
CA LEU A 2 -2.21 32.45 -17.70
C LEU A 2 -3.74 32.64 -17.57
N ARG A 3 -4.32 32.14 -16.47
CA ARG A 3 -5.76 32.27 -16.16
C ARG A 3 -5.96 33.10 -14.89
N VAL A 4 -6.99 33.94 -14.87
CA VAL A 4 -7.29 34.88 -13.78
C VAL A 4 -8.60 34.47 -13.10
N TYR A 5 -8.61 34.39 -11.76
CA TYR A 5 -9.79 34.00 -10.97
C TYR A 5 -10.01 34.93 -9.76
N SER A 6 -11.27 35.29 -9.51
CA SER A 6 -11.71 36.08 -8.33
C SER A 6 -11.66 35.24 -7.04
N ALA A 7 -11.16 35.82 -5.94
CA ALA A 7 -10.82 35.08 -4.71
C ALA A 7 -11.95 35.03 -3.66
N ARG A 8 -12.27 33.82 -3.17
CA ARG A 8 -12.82 33.51 -1.82
C ARG A 8 -11.72 32.77 -1.01
N PRO A 9 -11.86 32.33 0.27
CA PRO A 9 -10.71 31.86 1.05
C PRO A 9 -10.18 30.51 0.55
N TYR A 10 -9.12 30.56 -0.25
CA TYR A 10 -8.44 29.42 -0.86
C TYR A 10 -6.92 29.61 -0.84
N VAL A 11 -6.17 28.51 -1.04
CA VAL A 11 -4.71 28.48 -1.19
C VAL A 11 -4.37 27.90 -2.56
N ILE A 12 -3.35 28.46 -3.22
CA ILE A 12 -2.89 28.04 -4.55
C ILE A 12 -1.59 27.24 -4.41
N LEU A 13 -1.51 26.08 -5.07
CA LEU A 13 -0.31 25.24 -5.11
C LEU A 13 0.21 25.11 -6.54
N THR A 14 1.48 25.46 -6.75
CA THR A 14 2.24 25.26 -7.99
C THR A 14 2.86 23.85 -8.03
N MET A 15 2.81 23.17 -9.18
CA MET A 15 3.41 21.83 -9.36
C MET A 15 4.95 21.88 -9.44
N ARG A 16 5.60 22.24 -8.33
CA ARG A 16 6.99 21.89 -7.94
C ARG A 16 7.37 22.72 -6.71
N ARG A 17 7.38 22.06 -5.53
CA ARG A 17 8.06 22.47 -4.30
C ARG A 17 8.00 23.98 -3.96
N ALA A 18 6.94 24.37 -3.25
CA ALA A 18 6.91 25.36 -2.15
C ALA A 18 5.50 25.96 -2.08
N ILE A 19 5.03 26.25 -0.86
CA ILE A 19 3.93 27.20 -0.65
C ILE A 19 4.53 28.57 -0.97
N ILE A 20 4.29 29.09 -2.16
CA ILE A 20 4.67 30.46 -2.53
C ILE A 20 3.40 31.32 -2.45
N LEU A 21 3.52 32.51 -1.85
CA LEU A 21 2.49 33.54 -1.90
C LEU A 21 2.19 33.84 -3.38
N ALA A 22 0.96 33.56 -3.81
CA ALA A 22 0.54 33.82 -5.18
C ALA A 22 0.71 35.31 -5.53
N GLU A 23 1.15 35.62 -6.74
CA GLU A 23 1.07 36.98 -7.26
C GLU A 23 -0.41 37.32 -7.51
N PHE A 24 -0.88 38.37 -6.84
CA PHE A 24 -2.22 38.91 -7.03
C PHE A 24 -2.14 40.15 -7.92
N LYS A 25 -3.06 40.25 -8.88
CA LYS A 25 -3.27 41.49 -9.63
C LYS A 25 -4.54 42.17 -9.15
N THR A 26 -4.41 43.45 -8.83
CA THR A 26 -5.54 44.30 -8.53
C THR A 26 -6.28 44.62 -9.82
N LEU A 27 -7.56 44.26 -9.87
CA LEU A 27 -8.49 44.56 -10.94
C LEU A 27 -9.43 45.66 -10.45
N ILE A 28 -9.63 46.66 -11.28
CA ILE A 28 -10.59 47.74 -11.03
C ILE A 28 -11.68 47.59 -12.08
N ASP A 29 -12.91 47.42 -11.62
CA ASP A 29 -14.09 47.41 -12.48
C ASP A 29 -14.30 48.81 -13.06
N ALA A 30 -14.28 48.93 -14.39
CA ALA A 30 -14.24 50.22 -15.07
C ALA A 30 -15.57 51.01 -14.98
N GLU A 31 -16.67 50.35 -14.64
CA GLU A 31 -18.00 50.96 -14.55
C GLU A 31 -18.39 51.29 -13.11
N THR A 32 -18.00 50.45 -12.15
CA THR A 32 -18.40 50.56 -10.74
C THR A 32 -17.28 51.07 -9.82
N GLY A 33 -16.02 51.02 -10.28
CA GLY A 33 -14.85 51.38 -9.47
C GLY A 33 -14.50 50.34 -8.40
N GLU A 34 -15.16 49.17 -8.37
CA GLU A 34 -14.87 48.12 -7.40
C GLU A 34 -13.48 47.54 -7.61
N ILE A 35 -12.72 47.43 -6.50
CA ILE A 35 -11.36 46.91 -6.47
C ILE A 35 -11.41 45.45 -6.01
N THR A 36 -10.97 44.53 -6.87
CA THR A 36 -10.86 43.10 -6.53
C THR A 36 -9.45 42.58 -6.77
N ASN A 37 -8.99 41.67 -5.92
CA ASN A 37 -7.69 41.01 -6.09
C ASN A 37 -7.91 39.63 -6.72
N ALA A 38 -7.30 39.40 -7.88
CA ALA A 38 -7.37 38.12 -8.57
C ALA A 38 -6.01 37.45 -8.57
N ALA A 39 -5.98 36.16 -8.28
CA ALA A 39 -4.75 35.38 -8.31
C ALA A 39 -4.42 34.97 -9.75
N ILE A 40 -3.13 35.03 -10.09
CA ILE A 40 -2.62 34.57 -11.38
C ILE A 40 -2.23 33.10 -11.26
N LEU A 41 -2.82 32.23 -12.10
CA LEU A 41 -2.51 30.81 -12.13
C LEU A 41 -1.72 30.44 -13.39
N ALA A 42 -0.66 29.66 -13.21
CA ALA A 42 0.06 28.97 -14.26
C ALA A 42 -0.60 27.62 -14.60
N ASP A 43 -0.28 27.08 -15.78
CA ASP A 43 -0.73 25.75 -16.17
C ASP A 43 -0.12 24.70 -15.22
N GLY A 44 -0.98 23.98 -14.50
CA GLY A 44 -0.60 23.00 -13.48
C GLY A 44 -0.98 23.41 -12.04
N ASP A 45 -1.36 24.66 -11.82
CA ASP A 45 -1.73 25.14 -10.49
C ASP A 45 -3.07 24.56 -10.03
N ARG A 46 -3.17 24.30 -8.71
CA ARG A 46 -4.40 23.82 -8.08
C ARG A 46 -4.84 24.76 -6.98
N ILE A 47 -6.12 25.15 -7.03
CA ILE A 47 -6.81 25.83 -5.94
C ILE A 47 -7.29 24.76 -4.96
N ILE A 48 -6.89 24.87 -3.69
CA ILE A 48 -7.37 24.03 -2.60
C ILE A 48 -7.94 24.88 -1.47
N THR A 49 -8.88 24.35 -0.70
CA THR A 49 -9.40 25.05 0.48
C THR A 49 -8.39 25.05 1.63
N ALA A 50 -8.51 26.00 2.57
CA ALA A 50 -7.70 26.01 3.79
C ALA A 50 -7.79 24.68 4.56
N ASN A 51 -8.98 24.07 4.64
CA ASN A 51 -9.18 22.75 5.26
C ASN A 51 -8.47 21.62 4.50
N GLN A 52 -8.47 21.67 3.16
CA GLN A 52 -7.71 20.71 2.34
C GLN A 52 -6.20 20.90 2.50
N ALA A 53 -5.73 22.14 2.62
CA ALA A 53 -4.33 22.46 2.88
C ALA A 53 -3.89 21.95 4.25
N GLU A 54 -4.67 22.19 5.31
CA GLU A 54 -4.41 21.63 6.64
C GLU A 54 -4.42 20.11 6.63
N ALA A 55 -5.40 19.47 5.97
CA ALA A 55 -5.43 18.02 5.85
C ALA A 55 -4.21 17.48 5.08
N CYS A 56 -3.75 18.18 4.06
CA CYS A 56 -2.55 17.85 3.31
C CYS A 56 -1.28 18.03 4.17
N ALA A 57 -1.18 19.12 4.94
CA ALA A 57 -0.09 19.41 5.87
C ALA A 57 -0.03 18.39 7.03
N ARG A 58 -1.18 17.97 7.56
CA ARG A 58 -1.31 16.88 8.55
C ARG A 58 -0.91 15.52 7.98
N LYS A 59 -1.17 15.27 6.70
CA LYS A 59 -0.67 14.08 5.97
C LYS A 59 0.82 14.15 5.65
N LEU A 60 1.38 15.35 5.43
CA LEU A 60 2.81 15.55 5.17
C LEU A 60 3.67 15.40 6.44
N THR A 61 3.12 15.71 7.61
CA THR A 61 3.80 15.57 8.92
C THR A 61 3.70 14.16 9.51
N ARG A 62 2.67 13.38 9.14
CA ARG A 62 2.57 11.96 9.51
C ARG A 62 3.26 11.09 8.47
N GLY A 63 4.15 10.20 8.92
CA GLY A 63 4.76 9.18 8.05
C GLY A 63 3.70 8.31 7.36
N PRO A 64 4.07 7.57 6.31
CA PRO A 64 3.13 6.75 5.56
C PRO A 64 2.41 5.75 6.49
N GLU A 65 1.09 5.63 6.33
CA GLU A 65 0.30 4.68 7.09
C GLU A 65 0.62 3.25 6.64
N PHE A 66 0.83 2.36 7.60
CA PHE A 66 1.09 0.95 7.36
C PHE A 66 0.41 0.07 8.40
N THR A 67 0.21 -1.19 8.03
CA THR A 67 -0.14 -2.28 8.95
C THR A 67 1.02 -3.24 9.06
N ILE A 68 1.13 -3.92 10.17
CA ILE A 68 2.20 -4.86 10.48
C ILE A 68 1.63 -6.27 10.40
N THR A 69 2.35 -7.14 9.72
CA THR A 69 2.11 -8.59 9.67
C THR A 69 3.20 -9.31 10.44
N GLN A 70 2.82 -10.18 11.38
CA GLN A 70 3.72 -10.99 12.20
C GLN A 70 4.18 -12.21 11.40
N MET A 71 5.41 -12.19 10.90
CA MET A 71 5.91 -13.23 9.97
C MET A 71 6.02 -14.61 10.63
N SER A 72 6.23 -14.65 11.95
CA SER A 72 6.37 -15.88 12.72
C SER A 72 5.06 -16.67 12.92
N ASN A 73 3.91 -16.00 12.74
CA ASN A 73 2.60 -16.58 13.07
C ASN A 73 1.68 -16.69 11.85
N ILE A 74 2.06 -16.09 10.71
CA ILE A 74 1.21 -15.99 9.53
C ILE A 74 1.01 -17.34 8.83
N ASP A 75 1.84 -18.33 9.11
CA ASP A 75 1.67 -19.71 8.64
C ASP A 75 0.40 -20.37 9.18
N GLU A 76 0.06 -20.12 10.45
CA GLU A 76 -1.22 -20.56 11.04
C GLU A 76 -2.43 -20.07 10.21
N VAL A 77 -2.30 -18.88 9.61
CA VAL A 77 -3.32 -18.32 8.70
C VAL A 77 -3.24 -19.00 7.33
N ILE A 78 -2.05 -19.08 6.74
CA ILE A 78 -1.84 -19.63 5.39
C ILE A 78 -2.29 -21.10 5.28
N GLU A 79 -2.13 -21.89 6.35
CA GLU A 79 -2.50 -23.30 6.38
C GLU A 79 -4.00 -23.55 6.50
N ARG A 80 -4.75 -22.59 7.05
CA ARG A 80 -6.19 -22.72 7.35
C ARG A 80 -7.09 -21.91 6.44
N VAL A 81 -6.51 -20.95 5.71
CA VAL A 81 -7.25 -19.99 4.90
C VAL A 81 -6.91 -20.16 3.43
N SER A 82 -7.95 -20.27 2.60
CA SER A 82 -7.84 -20.29 1.14
C SER A 82 -7.08 -19.08 0.57
N ASP A 83 -6.36 -19.28 -0.54
CA ASP A 83 -5.56 -18.24 -1.20
C ASP A 83 -6.37 -16.97 -1.49
N LYS A 84 -7.61 -17.15 -1.95
CA LYS A 84 -8.51 -16.05 -2.25
C LYS A 84 -8.81 -15.22 -1.00
N HIS A 85 -9.05 -15.88 0.14
CA HIS A 85 -9.36 -15.21 1.39
C HIS A 85 -8.11 -14.63 2.07
N CYS A 86 -6.93 -15.24 1.90
CA CYS A 86 -5.65 -14.58 2.24
C CYS A 86 -5.48 -13.26 1.49
N GLY A 87 -5.87 -13.20 0.22
CA GLY A 87 -5.85 -11.97 -0.55
C GLY A 87 -6.84 -10.91 -0.07
N TYR A 88 -8.05 -11.32 0.30
CA TYR A 88 -9.00 -10.42 0.97
C TYR A 88 -8.46 -9.90 2.29
N LEU A 89 -7.83 -10.76 3.09
CA LEU A 89 -7.20 -10.37 4.35
C LEU A 89 -6.06 -9.37 4.16
N LEU A 90 -5.17 -9.59 3.17
CA LEU A 90 -4.08 -8.67 2.85
C LEU A 90 -4.59 -7.24 2.59
N TYR A 91 -5.75 -7.11 1.97
CA TYR A 91 -6.38 -5.83 1.73
C TYR A 91 -7.18 -5.31 2.94
N LEU A 92 -7.97 -6.19 3.57
CA LEU A 92 -8.84 -5.82 4.70
C LEU A 92 -8.03 -5.34 5.89
N GLN A 93 -6.83 -5.89 6.14
CA GLN A 93 -5.98 -5.43 7.22
C GLN A 93 -5.68 -3.93 7.12
N CYS A 94 -5.63 -3.35 5.92
CA CYS A 94 -5.37 -1.92 5.71
C CYS A 94 -6.45 -0.99 6.28
N PHE A 95 -7.51 -1.54 6.86
CA PHE A 95 -8.60 -0.82 7.51
C PHE A 95 -8.62 -1.00 9.03
N VAL A 96 -7.63 -1.69 9.60
CA VAL A 96 -7.51 -1.86 11.04
C VAL A 96 -7.01 -0.59 11.72
N ASN A 97 -7.56 -0.27 12.88
CA ASN A 97 -7.07 0.79 13.74
C ASN A 97 -6.10 0.28 14.82
N TYR A 98 -5.60 1.18 15.68
CA TYR A 98 -4.69 0.86 16.77
C TYR A 98 -5.31 -0.04 17.86
N SER A 99 -6.64 -0.11 17.95
CA SER A 99 -7.37 -1.00 18.87
C SER A 99 -7.74 -2.35 18.22
N ALA A 100 -7.15 -2.64 17.06
CA ALA A 100 -7.38 -3.83 16.26
C ALA A 100 -8.81 -3.96 15.69
N ILE A 101 -9.60 -2.88 15.68
CA ILE A 101 -10.95 -2.85 15.11
C ILE A 101 -10.86 -2.48 13.63
N LEU A 102 -11.62 -3.17 12.79
CA LEU A 102 -11.79 -2.80 11.38
C LEU A 102 -12.69 -1.57 11.26
N GLU A 103 -12.17 -0.50 10.68
CA GLU A 103 -12.87 0.78 10.52
C GLU A 103 -13.22 1.07 9.06
N ASN A 104 -14.45 1.51 8.83
CA ASN A 104 -14.85 2.04 7.53
C ASN A 104 -14.22 3.43 7.28
N PRO A 105 -14.37 4.02 6.07
CA PRO A 105 -13.83 5.34 5.76
C PRO A 105 -14.29 6.48 6.71
N ASN A 106 -15.44 6.31 7.37
CA ASN A 106 -16.00 7.27 8.33
C ASN A 106 -15.48 7.07 9.75
N LYS A 107 -14.49 6.18 9.97
CA LYS A 107 -13.87 5.92 11.28
C LYS A 107 -14.82 5.31 12.31
N THR A 108 -15.83 4.59 11.84
CA THR A 108 -16.67 3.73 12.69
C THR A 108 -16.33 2.26 12.43
N ALA A 109 -16.65 1.39 13.40
CA ALA A 109 -16.52 -0.05 13.23
C ALA A 109 -17.26 -0.50 11.96
N MET A 110 -16.63 -1.38 11.17
CA MET A 110 -17.23 -1.95 9.98
C MET A 110 -18.36 -2.90 10.37
N SER A 111 -19.51 -2.76 9.73
CA SER A 111 -20.50 -3.84 9.66
C SER A 111 -20.11 -4.90 8.63
N ARG A 112 -20.84 -6.02 8.59
CA ARG A 112 -20.68 -7.02 7.53
C ARG A 112 -20.89 -6.44 6.13
N GLU A 113 -21.82 -5.49 6.00
CA GLU A 113 -22.12 -4.80 4.75
C GLU A 113 -20.98 -3.87 4.34
N ASP A 114 -20.33 -3.23 5.31
CA ASP A 114 -19.11 -2.45 5.06
C ASP A 114 -17.96 -3.33 4.57
N ILE A 115 -17.80 -4.54 5.13
CA ILE A 115 -16.79 -5.51 4.67
C ILE A 115 -17.10 -5.95 3.24
N MET A 116 -18.36 -6.29 2.94
CA MET A 116 -18.79 -6.65 1.58
C MET A 116 -18.48 -5.54 0.57
N ARG A 117 -18.82 -4.29 0.91
CA ARG A 117 -18.58 -3.12 0.05
C ARG A 117 -17.08 -2.86 -0.12
N THR A 118 -16.31 -2.96 0.96
CA THR A 118 -14.85 -2.78 0.95
C THR A 118 -14.20 -3.81 0.05
N LEU A 119 -14.49 -5.11 0.27
CA LEU A 119 -13.90 -6.21 -0.50
C LEU A 119 -14.49 -6.34 -1.92
N ARG A 120 -15.59 -5.65 -2.23
CA ARG A 120 -16.33 -5.76 -3.50
C ARG A 120 -16.82 -7.18 -3.78
N ILE A 121 -17.41 -7.81 -2.76
CA ILE A 121 -17.88 -9.19 -2.82
C ILE A 121 -19.36 -9.32 -2.45
N GLY A 122 -20.01 -10.33 -3.02
CA GLY A 122 -21.39 -10.69 -2.67
C GLY A 122 -21.52 -11.33 -1.29
N ARG A 123 -22.76 -11.42 -0.81
CA ARG A 123 -23.13 -11.91 0.53
C ARG A 123 -22.59 -13.31 0.83
N THR A 124 -22.67 -14.22 -0.13
CA THR A 124 -22.20 -15.61 -0.01
C THR A 124 -20.68 -15.66 0.17
N THR A 125 -19.92 -14.97 -0.68
CA THR A 125 -18.45 -14.90 -0.54
C THR A 125 -18.05 -14.27 0.78
N ALA A 126 -18.72 -13.19 1.22
CA ALA A 126 -18.45 -12.58 2.52
C ALA A 126 -18.75 -13.51 3.69
N HIS A 127 -19.82 -14.33 3.59
CA HIS A 127 -20.11 -15.35 4.59
C HIS A 127 -18.96 -16.34 4.73
N HIS A 128 -18.52 -16.93 3.61
CA HIS A 128 -17.43 -17.90 3.62
C HIS A 128 -16.10 -17.27 4.08
N PHE A 129 -15.81 -16.04 3.65
CA PHE A 129 -14.63 -15.31 4.10
C PHE A 129 -14.63 -15.10 5.60
N LEU A 130 -15.69 -14.52 6.17
CA LEU A 130 -15.77 -14.27 7.61
C LEU A 130 -15.74 -15.57 8.40
N LYS A 131 -16.44 -16.61 7.94
CA LYS A 131 -16.43 -17.93 8.57
C LYS A 131 -15.01 -18.52 8.64
N GLU A 132 -14.27 -18.52 7.53
CA GLU A 132 -12.90 -19.06 7.51
C GLU A 132 -11.96 -18.22 8.40
N MET A 133 -12.14 -16.89 8.43
CA MET A 133 -11.35 -16.00 9.29
C MET A 133 -11.64 -16.19 10.79
N THR A 134 -12.90 -16.42 11.17
CA THR A 134 -13.28 -16.64 12.57
C THR A 134 -12.87 -18.04 13.03
N GLU A 135 -13.06 -19.07 12.21
CA GLU A 135 -12.59 -20.44 12.50
C GLU A 135 -11.06 -20.50 12.62
N ALA A 136 -10.33 -19.72 11.82
CA ALA A 136 -8.87 -19.60 11.94
C ALA A 136 -8.42 -18.69 13.10
N GLY A 137 -9.35 -18.02 13.80
CA GLY A 137 -9.04 -17.08 14.89
C GLY A 137 -8.35 -15.79 14.44
N VAL A 138 -8.44 -15.45 13.16
CA VAL A 138 -7.85 -14.25 12.56
C VAL A 138 -8.73 -13.02 12.79
N ILE A 139 -10.05 -13.22 12.75
CA ILE A 139 -11.05 -12.19 13.04
C ILE A 139 -11.92 -12.68 14.20
N THR A 140 -12.22 -11.81 15.16
CA THR A 140 -13.29 -12.03 16.13
C THR A 140 -14.46 -11.08 15.83
N GLU A 141 -15.67 -11.57 16.04
CA GLU A 141 -16.92 -10.82 15.90
C GLU A 141 -17.50 -10.60 17.30
N GLU A 142 -17.54 -9.35 17.75
CA GLU A 142 -18.02 -8.94 19.08
C GLU A 142 -19.04 -7.80 18.91
N ALA A 143 -20.30 -8.03 19.27
CA ALA A 143 -21.36 -7.00 19.22
C ALA A 143 -21.41 -6.22 17.88
N ASP A 144 -21.45 -6.95 16.76
CA ASP A 144 -21.44 -6.42 15.38
C ASP A 144 -20.17 -5.63 15.00
N THR A 145 -19.09 -5.75 15.77
CA THR A 145 -17.77 -5.22 15.43
C THR A 145 -16.82 -6.36 15.06
N TYR A 146 -15.99 -6.12 14.05
CA TYR A 146 -14.96 -7.07 13.62
C TYR A 146 -13.59 -6.60 14.07
N ARG A 147 -12.89 -7.46 14.81
CA ARG A 147 -11.55 -7.20 15.32
C ARG A 147 -10.56 -8.15 14.67
N LEU A 148 -9.44 -7.63 14.19
CA LEU A 148 -8.32 -8.47 13.78
C LEU A 148 -7.55 -8.93 15.00
N ASN A 149 -7.06 -10.16 14.96
CA ASN A 149 -6.20 -10.69 15.98
C ASN A 149 -4.77 -10.11 15.84
N PRO A 150 -4.27 -9.33 16.83
CA PRO A 150 -2.92 -8.76 16.79
C PRO A 150 -1.79 -9.80 16.75
N ARG A 151 -2.10 -11.08 17.04
CA ARG A 151 -1.19 -12.20 16.80
C ARG A 151 -0.71 -12.26 15.36
N TYR A 152 -1.54 -11.87 14.40
CA TYR A 152 -1.22 -11.93 12.97
C TYR A 152 -1.04 -10.54 12.35
N HIS A 153 -1.97 -9.63 12.61
CA HIS A 153 -2.00 -8.31 11.97
C HIS A 153 -2.39 -7.21 12.95
N PHE A 154 -1.66 -6.09 12.94
CA PHE A 154 -1.98 -4.93 13.78
C PHE A 154 -1.48 -3.61 13.17
N GLN A 155 -2.00 -2.50 13.65
CA GLN A 155 -1.45 -1.16 13.39
C GLN A 155 -0.72 -0.68 14.63
N GLY A 156 0.48 -0.11 14.46
CA GLY A 156 1.26 0.36 15.60
C GLY A 156 2.76 0.42 15.37
N LYS A 157 3.47 0.46 16.50
CA LYS A 157 4.93 0.31 16.56
C LYS A 157 5.26 -1.04 17.20
N THR A 158 6.39 -1.60 16.82
CA THR A 158 6.95 -2.80 17.44
C THR A 158 8.46 -2.77 17.28
N ASP A 159 9.16 -3.29 18.28
CA ASP A 159 10.60 -3.53 18.22
C ASP A 159 10.91 -4.93 17.66
N ASN A 160 9.88 -5.75 17.42
CA ASN A 160 10.02 -7.04 16.78
C ASN A 160 10.46 -6.88 15.33
N THR A 161 11.60 -7.47 14.96
CA THR A 161 12.12 -7.48 13.59
C THR A 161 11.51 -8.59 12.73
N ALA A 162 10.83 -9.57 13.34
CA ALA A 162 10.14 -10.66 12.67
C ALA A 162 8.76 -10.25 12.13
N VAL A 163 8.71 -9.06 11.52
CA VAL A 163 7.50 -8.45 10.99
C VAL A 163 7.75 -7.84 9.63
N ILE A 164 6.67 -7.63 8.89
CA ILE A 164 6.68 -6.90 7.63
C ILE A 164 5.53 -5.90 7.58
N LYS A 165 5.84 -4.68 7.13
CA LYS A 165 4.89 -3.60 6.99
C LYS A 165 4.25 -3.63 5.61
N THR A 166 2.96 -3.41 5.57
CA THR A 166 2.16 -3.21 4.37
C THR A 166 1.75 -1.76 4.31
N PHE A 167 2.20 -1.01 3.30
CA PHE A 167 1.85 0.40 3.17
C PHE A 167 0.39 0.56 2.69
N VAL A 168 -0.46 1.11 3.54
CA VAL A 168 -1.92 1.17 3.38
C VAL A 168 -2.31 1.90 2.11
N ALA A 169 -1.76 3.09 1.89
CA ALA A 169 -2.08 3.91 0.72
C ALA A 169 -1.75 3.19 -0.59
N LYS A 170 -0.67 2.39 -0.60
CA LYS A 170 -0.30 1.59 -1.75
C LYS A 170 -1.32 0.49 -1.95
N VAL A 171 -1.45 -0.46 -1.04
CA VAL A 171 -2.39 -1.60 -1.25
C VAL A 171 -3.82 -1.12 -1.53
N LYS A 172 -4.29 -0.03 -0.90
CA LYS A 172 -5.62 0.53 -1.18
C LYS A 172 -5.84 1.07 -2.58
N ALA A 173 -4.84 1.72 -3.17
CA ALA A 173 -4.95 2.21 -4.54
C ALA A 173 -5.07 1.07 -5.57
N LEU A 174 -4.75 -0.16 -5.18
CA LEU A 174 -4.39 -1.23 -6.11
C LEU A 174 -5.35 -2.41 -6.09
N TYR A 175 -6.08 -2.56 -4.99
CA TYR A 175 -7.07 -3.62 -4.84
C TYR A 175 -8.14 -3.61 -5.94
N SER A 176 -8.41 -2.46 -6.57
CA SER A 176 -9.35 -2.39 -7.70
C SER A 176 -8.86 -3.05 -8.98
N GLU A 177 -7.56 -3.28 -9.13
CA GLU A 177 -6.93 -3.74 -10.37
C GLU A 177 -6.42 -5.19 -10.28
N VAL A 178 -6.28 -5.71 -9.07
CA VAL A 178 -5.64 -7.00 -8.79
C VAL A 178 -6.66 -7.98 -8.22
N ASN A 179 -6.68 -9.20 -8.75
CA ASN A 179 -7.55 -10.25 -8.21
C ASN A 179 -7.07 -10.68 -6.82
N ALA A 180 -8.00 -10.92 -5.91
CA ALA A 180 -7.74 -11.46 -4.58
C ALA A 180 -6.82 -12.70 -4.57
N LYS A 181 -6.91 -13.62 -5.54
CA LYS A 181 -5.98 -14.76 -5.60
C LYS A 181 -4.52 -14.34 -5.79
N ASP A 182 -4.25 -13.28 -6.55
CA ASP A 182 -2.90 -12.76 -6.73
C ASP A 182 -2.39 -12.07 -5.46
N LEU A 183 -3.28 -11.37 -4.74
CA LEU A 183 -2.96 -10.85 -3.41
C LEU A 183 -2.68 -11.98 -2.41
N GLY A 184 -3.41 -13.09 -2.49
CA GLY A 184 -3.15 -14.30 -1.71
C GLY A 184 -1.77 -14.89 -1.99
N PHE A 185 -1.38 -14.95 -3.27
CA PHE A 185 -0.03 -15.35 -3.67
C PHE A 185 1.04 -14.46 -3.02
N VAL A 186 0.85 -13.13 -3.03
CA VAL A 186 1.77 -12.19 -2.37
C VAL A 186 1.78 -12.40 -0.86
N TYR A 187 0.62 -12.57 -0.24
CA TYR A 187 0.46 -12.77 1.21
C TYR A 187 1.30 -13.94 1.71
N LYS A 188 1.27 -15.08 1.00
CA LYS A 188 2.06 -16.28 1.34
C LYS A 188 3.58 -16.02 1.31
N LEU A 189 4.04 -15.09 0.47
CA LEU A 189 5.46 -14.76 0.34
C LEU A 189 5.96 -13.79 1.40
N LEU A 190 5.08 -13.09 2.13
CA LEU A 190 5.45 -12.06 3.09
C LEU A 190 6.38 -12.57 4.20
N ARG A 191 6.20 -13.83 4.65
CA ARG A 191 7.07 -14.46 5.65
C ARG A 191 8.47 -14.80 5.16
N HIS A 192 8.70 -14.77 3.84
CA HIS A 192 9.97 -15.13 3.21
C HIS A 192 10.80 -13.90 2.80
N VAL A 193 10.41 -12.69 3.20
CA VAL A 193 11.11 -11.46 2.81
C VAL A 193 12.28 -11.19 3.74
N HIS A 194 13.50 -11.14 3.20
CA HIS A 194 14.72 -10.82 3.94
C HIS A 194 14.71 -9.38 4.49
N LEU A 195 15.25 -9.19 5.70
CA LEU A 195 15.20 -7.90 6.41
C LEU A 195 15.92 -6.79 5.66
N GLU A 196 17.16 -7.07 5.25
CA GLU A 196 18.04 -6.05 4.69
C GLU A 196 17.80 -5.76 3.21
N THR A 197 17.46 -6.82 2.46
CA THR A 197 17.59 -6.84 1.01
C THR A 197 16.23 -6.96 0.31
N ASN A 198 15.15 -7.17 1.05
CA ASN A 198 13.81 -7.46 0.53
C ASN A 198 13.75 -8.67 -0.44
N THR A 199 14.79 -9.52 -0.43
CA THR A 199 14.84 -10.76 -1.23
C THR A 199 13.85 -11.78 -0.68
N ILE A 200 13.18 -12.52 -1.56
CA ILE A 200 12.35 -13.66 -1.21
C ILE A 200 13.27 -14.87 -1.01
N CYS A 201 13.37 -15.37 0.22
CA CYS A 201 14.41 -16.32 0.65
C CYS A 201 13.90 -17.35 1.67
N ALA A 202 14.63 -18.45 1.80
CA ALA A 202 14.31 -19.52 2.74
C ALA A 202 14.67 -19.15 4.20
N ASN A 203 15.65 -18.28 4.39
CA ASN A 203 16.17 -17.82 5.68
C ASN A 203 15.95 -16.29 5.87
N PRO A 204 14.71 -15.81 5.97
CA PRO A 204 14.40 -14.37 6.03
C PRO A 204 15.00 -13.66 7.26
N TYR A 205 15.42 -14.39 8.28
CA TYR A 205 16.02 -13.86 9.51
C TYR A 205 17.55 -13.89 9.51
N GLU A 206 18.17 -14.30 8.40
CA GLU A 206 19.62 -14.20 8.22
C GLU A 206 20.06 -12.73 8.35
N ARG A 207 21.21 -12.52 9.01
CA ARG A 207 21.79 -11.18 9.20
C ARG A 207 22.92 -10.92 8.21
N ASP A 208 23.65 -11.97 7.86
CA ASP A 208 24.70 -11.90 6.86
C ASP A 208 24.10 -12.01 5.45
N VAL A 209 24.12 -10.90 4.72
CA VAL A 209 23.56 -10.84 3.37
C VAL A 209 24.22 -11.82 2.41
N GLU A 210 25.48 -12.21 2.64
CA GLU A 210 26.22 -13.17 1.81
C GLU A 210 25.68 -14.61 1.99
N ASN A 211 25.03 -14.89 3.11
CA ASN A 211 24.42 -16.19 3.43
C ASN A 211 22.91 -16.24 3.14
N THR A 212 22.35 -15.23 2.46
CA THR A 212 20.94 -15.24 2.05
C THR A 212 20.72 -16.40 1.07
N LEU A 213 19.72 -17.25 1.33
CA LEU A 213 19.33 -18.38 0.48
C LEU A 213 18.08 -18.01 -0.35
N PRO A 214 18.22 -17.49 -1.58
CA PRO A 214 17.08 -16.98 -2.33
C PRO A 214 16.20 -18.13 -2.80
N LEU A 215 14.88 -17.93 -2.79
CA LEU A 215 13.94 -18.93 -3.28
C LEU A 215 13.91 -18.91 -4.82
N THR A 216 13.99 -20.09 -5.40
CA THR A 216 13.80 -20.32 -6.83
C THR A 216 12.32 -20.26 -7.20
N LYS A 217 11.99 -20.31 -8.50
CA LYS A 217 10.58 -20.33 -8.94
C LYS A 217 9.90 -21.62 -8.50
N GLU A 218 10.67 -22.70 -8.50
CA GLU A 218 10.32 -24.05 -8.14
C GLU A 218 10.01 -24.11 -6.63
N ASP A 219 10.83 -23.45 -5.79
CA ASP A 219 10.55 -23.32 -4.36
C ASP A 219 9.28 -22.49 -4.11
N ILE A 220 9.12 -21.36 -4.80
CA ILE A 220 7.93 -20.51 -4.69
C ILE A 220 6.66 -21.27 -5.12
N ALA A 221 6.74 -22.08 -6.17
CA ALA A 221 5.64 -22.92 -6.64
C ALA A 221 5.20 -23.90 -5.55
N ARG A 222 6.14 -24.61 -4.92
CA ARG A 222 5.86 -25.52 -3.81
C ARG A 222 5.25 -24.80 -2.61
N LEU A 223 5.82 -23.66 -2.20
CA LEU A 223 5.34 -22.89 -1.06
C LEU A 223 3.94 -22.31 -1.26
N THR A 224 3.63 -21.88 -2.49
CA THR A 224 2.36 -21.20 -2.77
C THR A 224 1.26 -22.15 -3.23
N GLY A 225 1.60 -23.39 -3.60
CA GLY A 225 0.67 -24.37 -4.18
C GLY A 225 0.27 -24.04 -5.63
N VAL A 226 1.06 -23.21 -6.31
CA VAL A 226 0.79 -22.70 -7.66
C VAL A 226 1.80 -23.30 -8.63
N THR A 227 1.39 -23.55 -9.87
CA THR A 227 2.31 -24.09 -10.89
C THR A 227 3.46 -23.13 -11.20
N GLU A 228 4.63 -23.64 -11.54
CA GLU A 228 5.81 -22.81 -11.87
C GLU A 228 5.54 -21.80 -13.00
N LYS A 229 4.77 -22.21 -14.02
CA LYS A 229 4.33 -21.31 -15.11
C LYS A 229 3.53 -20.12 -14.58
N SER A 230 2.63 -20.37 -13.64
CA SER A 230 1.81 -19.34 -13.01
C SER A 230 2.65 -18.47 -12.07
N VAL A 231 3.56 -19.05 -11.30
CA VAL A 231 4.56 -18.31 -10.51
C VAL A 231 5.36 -17.36 -11.40
N TYR A 232 5.93 -17.86 -12.50
CA TYR A 232 6.70 -17.03 -13.43
C TYR A 232 5.86 -15.87 -13.99
N THR A 233 4.61 -16.15 -14.36
CA THR A 233 3.67 -15.13 -14.84
C THR A 233 3.41 -14.07 -13.78
N LYS A 234 3.16 -14.47 -12.53
CA LYS A 234 2.91 -13.55 -11.41
C LYS A 234 4.14 -12.72 -11.07
N LEU A 235 5.32 -13.34 -10.94
CA LEU A 235 6.58 -12.64 -10.63
C LEU A 235 6.90 -11.58 -11.70
N ARG A 236 6.61 -11.85 -12.97
CA ARG A 236 6.91 -10.92 -14.07
C ARG A 236 5.85 -9.85 -14.29
N ASN A 237 4.57 -10.17 -14.06
CA ASN A 237 3.46 -9.33 -14.51
C ASN A 237 2.64 -8.73 -13.37
N LEU A 238 2.76 -9.22 -12.14
CA LEU A 238 1.96 -8.71 -11.05
C LEU A 238 2.35 -7.26 -10.77
N ARG A 239 1.38 -6.38 -11.03
CA ARG A 239 1.50 -4.95 -10.87
C ARG A 239 0.41 -4.44 -9.97
N PHE A 240 0.83 -3.44 -9.25
CA PHE A 240 0.16 -2.72 -8.22
C PHE A 240 0.20 -1.27 -8.76
N GLY A 241 -0.71 -0.99 -9.71
CA GLY A 241 -0.82 0.29 -10.41
C GLY A 241 0.27 0.39 -11.48
N ASP A 242 1.05 1.46 -11.42
CA ASP A 242 2.24 1.64 -12.25
C ASP A 242 3.46 0.84 -11.74
N GLN A 243 3.38 0.28 -10.53
CA GLN A 243 4.52 -0.37 -9.87
C GLN A 243 4.44 -1.90 -9.96
N TYR A 244 5.54 -2.54 -10.31
CA TYR A 244 5.64 -4.00 -10.18
C TYR A 244 5.77 -4.40 -8.71
N VAL A 245 5.14 -5.52 -8.34
CA VAL A 245 5.26 -6.08 -6.98
C VAL A 245 6.62 -6.72 -6.77
N PHE A 246 7.19 -7.28 -7.83
CA PHE A 246 8.45 -8.02 -7.77
C PHE A 246 9.47 -7.41 -8.73
N ALA A 247 10.73 -7.43 -8.31
CA ALA A 247 11.87 -7.27 -9.18
C ALA A 247 12.56 -8.62 -9.32
N GLU A 248 12.99 -8.93 -10.52
CA GLU A 248 13.79 -10.10 -10.82
C GLU A 248 15.23 -9.64 -11.04
N VAL A 249 16.16 -10.29 -10.32
CA VAL A 249 17.58 -10.06 -10.47
C VAL A 249 18.19 -11.29 -11.12
N ILE A 250 18.90 -11.06 -12.23
CA ILE A 250 19.60 -12.10 -12.99
C ILE A 250 21.10 -11.91 -12.75
N TYR A 251 21.77 -12.97 -12.32
CA TYR A 251 23.20 -12.99 -12.08
C TYR A 251 23.80 -14.25 -12.70
N GLY A 252 24.41 -14.11 -13.88
CA GLY A 252 24.81 -15.26 -14.70
C GLY A 252 23.61 -16.17 -15.00
N ASN A 253 23.72 -17.44 -14.62
CA ASN A 253 22.63 -18.43 -14.76
C ASN A 253 21.68 -18.45 -13.56
N ALA A 254 22.00 -17.72 -12.49
CA ALA A 254 21.17 -17.64 -11.29
C ALA A 254 20.15 -16.50 -11.39
N ARG A 255 19.01 -16.69 -10.73
CA ARG A 255 17.89 -15.75 -10.74
C ARG A 255 17.28 -15.72 -9.36
N TYR A 256 16.99 -14.53 -8.84
CA TYR A 256 16.31 -14.37 -7.57
C TYR A 256 15.37 -13.18 -7.59
N TYR A 257 14.45 -13.16 -6.62
CA TYR A 257 13.32 -12.23 -6.61
C TYR A 257 13.35 -11.34 -5.39
N LYS A 258 13.01 -10.07 -5.57
CA LYS A 258 12.84 -9.09 -4.50
C LYS A 258 11.41 -8.59 -4.51
N ILE A 259 10.85 -8.33 -3.33
CA ILE A 259 9.55 -7.69 -3.21
C ILE A 259 9.70 -6.17 -3.12
N ASN A 260 8.80 -5.45 -3.78
CA ASN A 260 8.85 -3.99 -3.88
C ASN A 260 8.75 -3.34 -2.49
N PRO A 261 9.81 -2.61 -2.06
CA PRO A 261 9.89 -2.04 -0.73
C PRO A 261 8.98 -0.83 -0.54
N PHE A 262 8.40 -0.28 -1.62
CA PHE A 262 7.37 0.75 -1.51
C PHE A 262 6.00 0.18 -1.14
N ILE A 263 5.81 -1.12 -1.28
CA ILE A 263 4.55 -1.81 -0.94
C ILE A 263 4.73 -2.59 0.37
N PHE A 264 5.83 -3.36 0.47
CA PHE A 264 6.12 -4.20 1.63
C PHE A 264 7.55 -4.00 2.14
N TYR A 265 7.71 -3.65 3.42
CA TYR A 265 9.03 -3.34 3.97
C TYR A 265 9.16 -3.72 5.44
N ARG A 266 10.31 -4.25 5.83
CA ARG A 266 10.53 -4.71 7.22
C ARG A 266 11.12 -3.63 8.11
N LYS A 267 12.03 -2.81 7.59
CA LYS A 267 12.75 -1.81 8.39
C LYS A 267 11.91 -0.56 8.69
N ASN A 268 12.39 0.25 9.63
CA ASN A 268 11.88 1.60 9.88
C ASN A 268 12.40 2.58 8.83
N GLY A 269 11.64 3.65 8.60
CA GLY A 269 12.01 4.68 7.64
C GLY A 269 11.82 4.27 6.18
N GLN A 270 12.70 4.77 5.32
CA GLN A 270 12.64 4.57 3.88
C GLN A 270 13.63 3.49 3.43
N PRO A 271 13.35 2.77 2.35
CA PRO A 271 14.31 1.85 1.75
C PRO A 271 15.58 2.59 1.32
N ASP A 272 16.72 1.89 1.36
CA ASP A 272 18.00 2.46 0.93
C ASP A 272 17.99 2.86 -0.55
N ALA A 273 18.98 3.64 -0.97
CA ALA A 273 19.03 4.19 -2.32
C ALA A 273 19.04 3.10 -3.41
N THR A 274 19.75 2.00 -3.19
CA THR A 274 19.85 0.88 -4.13
C THR A 274 18.51 0.17 -4.31
N LEU A 275 17.82 -0.16 -3.22
CA LEU A 275 16.48 -0.73 -3.28
C LEU A 275 15.47 0.22 -3.92
N ARG A 276 15.53 1.52 -3.60
CA ARG A 276 14.65 2.51 -4.23
C ARG A 276 14.90 2.63 -5.73
N GLU A 277 16.15 2.71 -6.14
CA GLU A 277 16.54 2.81 -7.55
C GLU A 277 16.02 1.61 -8.35
N MET A 278 16.25 0.39 -7.86
CA MET A 278 15.85 -0.85 -8.51
C MET A 278 14.36 -0.88 -8.89
N PHE A 279 13.49 -0.36 -8.01
CA PHE A 279 12.04 -0.32 -8.23
C PHE A 279 11.53 0.99 -8.85
N SER A 280 12.38 2.03 -8.95
CA SER A 280 12.00 3.34 -9.52
C SER A 280 12.51 3.54 -10.95
N ILE A 281 13.46 2.73 -11.43
CA ILE A 281 14.17 2.97 -12.69
C ILE A 281 13.23 3.02 -13.91
N ARG A 282 12.11 2.28 -13.89
CA ARG A 282 11.12 2.34 -14.97
C ARG A 282 10.39 3.69 -15.04
N ASN A 283 10.09 4.31 -13.89
CA ASN A 283 9.52 5.66 -13.87
C ASN A 283 10.50 6.68 -14.47
N ASN A 284 11.80 6.38 -14.46
CA ASN A 284 12.82 7.19 -15.13
C ASN A 284 12.84 6.93 -16.64
N PHE A 285 12.68 5.67 -17.09
CA PHE A 285 12.54 5.36 -18.53
C PHE A 285 11.29 5.99 -19.15
N ALA A 286 10.14 5.93 -18.46
CA ALA A 286 8.90 6.56 -18.93
C ALA A 286 9.04 8.08 -19.09
N LYS A 287 9.79 8.76 -18.21
CA LYS A 287 10.10 10.19 -18.31
C LYS A 287 11.02 10.55 -19.48
N ARG A 288 11.78 9.59 -20.01
CA ARG A 288 12.65 9.80 -21.18
C ARG A 288 11.88 9.68 -22.49
N SER A 289 10.74 9.00 -22.47
CA SER A 289 9.86 8.79 -23.63
C SER A 289 8.72 9.80 -23.72
N ALA A 290 8.64 10.77 -22.80
CA ALA A 290 7.66 11.84 -22.74
C ALA A 290 8.35 13.20 -22.95
#